data_AF-A0A1R2CFW2-F1
#
_entry.id   AF-A0A1R2CFW2-F1
#
_cell.length_a   1.000
_cell.length_b   1.000
_cell.length_c   1.000
_cell.angle_alpha   90.00
_cell.angle_beta   90.00
_cell.angle_gamma   90.00
#
_symmetry.space_group_name_H-M   'P 1'
#
loop_
_entity.id
_entity.type
_entity.pdbx_description
1 polymer ?
#
loop_
_entity_poly.entity_id
_entity_poly.type
_entity_poly.pdbx_seq_one_letter_code
_entity_poly.pdbx_strand_id
1 'polypeptide(L)'
;MFIILLLHLSNGISQSSFLSLSQPEYIPSTSSGALASGIHNIDNSISDLSSQLSKSLQVLGLKIDFSISTTTSALITLISSEISDKKAQLDSLNNQIHLLLHNTEGLYNRCSGFRTCDSCQYNPLCVWCDIEKLCVGGDADGPFHGECSNFSYQNCYTNGCKSYTRCRSCVGSLQCGWCLDGGGCSDTSDSCDYVLFIHSNSPGTVCPIEDVSYPEIYINSNPTSSDYPETLEAEKKVMELRSDSVKLVQDIQELEYAKARLIAGLEESNKKIPGINVEDNNKGLEGRVGRLAAEELSLSLPIERKKNEEGIPELENLE
;
A
#
# COMPACT_ATOMS: atom_id res chain seq x y z
N MET A 1 -33.52 0.25 -4.41
CA MET A 1 -34.24 1.11 -5.37
C MET A 1 -33.21 1.98 -6.11
N PHE A 2 -32.52 1.36 -7.06
CA PHE A 2 -31.61 1.95 -8.07
C PHE A 2 -31.80 1.02 -9.28
N ILE A 3 -32.82 1.28 -10.12
CA ILE A 3 -32.67 1.84 -11.47
C ILE A 3 -31.62 1.02 -12.24
N ILE A 4 -32.00 -0.07 -12.91
CA ILE A 4 -32.50 -0.06 -14.30
C ILE A 4 -31.72 0.96 -15.14
N LEU A 5 -30.47 0.65 -15.46
CA LEU A 5 -29.79 1.24 -16.62
C LEU A 5 -28.64 0.33 -17.03
N LEU A 6 -28.89 -0.49 -18.06
CA LEU A 6 -28.01 -0.78 -19.20
C LEU A 6 -28.57 -1.98 -19.99
N LEU A 7 -29.74 -1.75 -20.57
CA LEU A 7 -30.10 -2.31 -21.87
C LEU A 7 -29.40 -1.48 -22.96
N HIS A 8 -29.08 -2.15 -24.07
CA HIS A 8 -28.49 -1.65 -25.32
C HIS A 8 -26.95 -1.66 -25.44
N LEU A 9 -26.40 -2.86 -25.64
CA LEU A 9 -25.40 -3.05 -26.71
C LEU A 9 -26.16 -3.40 -27.99
N SER A 10 -26.68 -2.35 -28.62
CA SER A 10 -27.24 -2.37 -29.96
C SER A 10 -26.12 -2.57 -30.99
N ASN A 11 -26.28 -3.63 -31.77
CA ASN A 11 -25.97 -3.73 -33.20
C ASN A 11 -25.26 -2.51 -33.81
N GLY A 12 -23.98 -2.70 -34.13
CA GLY A 12 -23.19 -1.82 -34.99
C GLY A 12 -22.32 -2.65 -35.91
N ILE A 13 -22.90 -3.64 -36.61
CA ILE A 13 -22.27 -4.28 -37.77
C ILE A 13 -22.23 -3.21 -38.86
N SER A 14 -21.13 -2.46 -38.91
CA SER A 14 -20.85 -1.56 -40.02
C SER A 14 -20.54 -2.44 -41.23
N GLN A 15 -21.51 -2.57 -42.12
CA GLN A 15 -21.31 -3.09 -43.47
C GLN A 15 -20.41 -2.10 -44.22
N SER A 16 -19.10 -2.36 -44.23
CA SER A 16 -18.19 -1.74 -45.17
C SER A 16 -18.36 -2.42 -46.54
N SER A 17 -19.30 -1.91 -47.31
CA SER A 17 -19.41 -2.16 -48.75
C SER A 17 -18.20 -1.54 -49.44
N PHE A 18 -17.11 -2.30 -49.58
CA PHE A 18 -16.01 -1.94 -50.46
C PHE A 18 -16.29 -2.49 -51.85
N LEU A 19 -16.82 -1.60 -52.71
CA LEU A 19 -16.88 -1.77 -54.16
C LEU A 19 -15.59 -1.20 -54.75
N SER A 20 -14.63 -2.06 -55.07
CA SER A 20 -13.56 -1.88 -56.08
C SER A 20 -12.73 -3.18 -56.07
N LEU A 21 -12.27 -3.79 -57.15
CA LEU A 21 -12.10 -3.40 -58.54
C LEU A 21 -12.02 -4.74 -59.31
N SER A 22 -12.60 -4.80 -60.50
CA SER A 22 -12.42 -5.91 -61.44
C SER A 22 -10.93 -6.16 -61.72
N GLN A 23 -10.35 -7.19 -61.12
CA GLN A 23 -9.08 -7.75 -61.60
C GLN A 23 -9.38 -8.80 -62.69
N PRO A 24 -8.58 -8.85 -63.76
CA PRO A 24 -8.74 -9.85 -64.80
C PRO A 24 -8.53 -11.24 -64.21
N GLU A 25 -9.49 -12.15 -64.45
CA GLU A 25 -9.36 -13.58 -64.19
C GLU A 25 -8.21 -14.14 -65.03
N TYR A 26 -7.00 -14.08 -64.48
CA TYR A 26 -5.95 -14.99 -64.91
C TYR A 26 -6.27 -16.33 -64.25
N ILE A 27 -6.83 -17.25 -65.03
CA ILE A 27 -7.04 -18.65 -64.63
C ILE A 27 -5.74 -19.38 -65.03
N PRO A 28 -4.78 -19.58 -64.12
CA PRO A 28 -3.66 -20.44 -64.39
C PRO A 28 -4.18 -21.87 -64.50
N SER A 29 -4.32 -22.39 -65.71
CA SER A 29 -4.71 -23.77 -66.01
C SER A 29 -3.64 -24.82 -65.62
N THR A 30 -2.75 -24.46 -64.71
CA THR A 30 -1.66 -25.29 -64.18
C THR A 30 -1.91 -25.54 -62.70
N SER A 31 -1.69 -26.78 -62.25
CA SER A 31 -1.85 -27.19 -60.84
C SER A 31 -1.16 -26.24 -59.83
N SER A 32 -0.03 -25.64 -60.19
CA SER A 32 0.69 -24.66 -59.35
C SER A 32 -0.08 -23.37 -59.08
N GLY A 33 -0.88 -22.90 -60.03
CA GLY A 33 -1.66 -21.67 -59.87
C GLY A 33 -2.87 -21.84 -58.96
N ALA A 34 -3.52 -23.01 -59.03
CA ALA A 34 -4.56 -23.39 -58.08
C ALA A 34 -4.00 -23.50 -56.65
N LEU A 35 -2.78 -24.04 -56.50
CA LEU A 35 -2.09 -24.10 -55.21
C LEU A 35 -1.76 -22.70 -54.67
N ALA A 36 -1.21 -21.80 -55.49
CA ALA A 36 -0.88 -20.43 -55.09
C ALA A 36 -2.13 -19.65 -54.64
N SER A 37 -3.24 -19.77 -55.37
CA SER A 37 -4.53 -19.18 -54.97
C SER A 37 -5.04 -19.77 -53.65
N GLY A 38 -4.92 -21.10 -53.47
CA GLY A 38 -5.24 -21.78 -52.21
C GLY A 38 -4.42 -21.24 -51.02
N ILE A 39 -3.12 -21.06 -51.21
CA ILE A 39 -2.22 -20.50 -50.18
C ILE A 39 -2.63 -19.07 -49.82
N HIS A 40 -2.91 -18.23 -50.82
CA HIS A 40 -3.34 -16.84 -50.58
C HIS A 40 -4.67 -16.76 -49.80
N ASN A 41 -5.62 -17.65 -50.09
CA ASN A 41 -6.88 -17.70 -49.36
C ASN A 41 -6.70 -18.15 -47.90
N ILE A 42 -5.77 -19.08 -47.65
CA ILE A 42 -5.42 -19.53 -46.30
C ILE A 42 -4.75 -18.39 -45.52
N ASP A 43 -3.82 -17.66 -46.14
CA ASP A 43 -3.10 -16.57 -45.48
C ASP A 43 -4.05 -15.44 -45.03
N ASN A 44 -4.97 -15.03 -45.90
CA ASN A 44 -6.03 -14.08 -45.57
C ASN A 44 -6.90 -14.58 -44.40
N SER A 45 -7.28 -15.86 -44.41
CA SER A 45 -8.11 -16.46 -43.34
C SER A 45 -7.37 -16.51 -42.00
N ILE A 46 -6.05 -16.78 -42.01
CA ILE A 46 -5.20 -16.79 -40.82
C ILE A 46 -5.04 -15.36 -40.28
N SER A 47 -4.84 -14.37 -41.16
CA SER A 47 -4.76 -12.95 -40.79
C SER A 47 -6.05 -12.45 -40.13
N ASP A 48 -7.20 -12.80 -40.70
CA ASP A 48 -8.51 -12.47 -40.14
C ASP A 48 -8.74 -13.13 -38.77
N LEU A 49 -8.40 -14.41 -38.64
CA LEU A 49 -8.51 -15.13 -37.36
C LEU A 49 -7.59 -14.53 -36.29
N SER A 50 -6.36 -14.18 -36.66
CA SER A 50 -5.40 -13.49 -35.77
C SER A 50 -5.94 -12.14 -35.30
N SER A 51 -6.50 -11.35 -36.22
CA SER A 51 -7.14 -10.07 -35.93
C SER A 51 -8.34 -10.21 -35.01
N GLN A 52 -9.21 -11.20 -35.25
CA GLN A 52 -10.37 -11.47 -34.39
C GLN A 52 -9.96 -11.95 -33.00
N LEU A 53 -8.93 -12.80 -32.90
CA LEU A 53 -8.39 -13.26 -31.61
C LEU A 53 -7.79 -12.10 -30.82
N SER A 54 -7.00 -11.24 -31.46
CA SER A 54 -6.42 -10.04 -30.84
C SER A 54 -7.52 -9.11 -30.29
N LYS A 55 -8.55 -8.82 -31.09
CA LYS A 55 -9.71 -8.01 -30.65
C LYS A 55 -10.45 -8.67 -29.48
N SER A 56 -10.66 -9.98 -29.53
CA SER A 56 -11.34 -10.73 -28.46
C SER A 56 -10.53 -10.71 -27.16
N LEU A 57 -9.21 -10.85 -27.23
CA LEU A 57 -8.30 -10.75 -26.09
C LEU A 57 -8.30 -9.33 -25.48
N GLN A 58 -8.35 -8.29 -26.30
CA GLN A 58 -8.47 -6.90 -25.81
C GLN A 58 -9.79 -6.67 -25.07
N VAL A 59 -10.91 -7.12 -25.64
CA VAL A 59 -12.23 -7.00 -24.99
C VAL A 59 -12.26 -7.79 -23.67
N LEU A 60 -11.65 -8.98 -23.65
CA LEU A 60 -11.52 -9.77 -22.43
C LEU A 60 -10.69 -9.04 -21.37
N GLY A 61 -9.56 -8.44 -21.75
CA GLY A 61 -8.72 -7.62 -20.87
C GLY A 61 -9.53 -6.50 -20.21
N LEU A 62 -10.20 -5.68 -21.02
CA LEU A 62 -11.05 -4.58 -20.52
C LEU A 62 -12.15 -5.06 -19.56
N LYS A 63 -12.75 -6.23 -19.83
CA LYS A 63 -13.78 -6.81 -18.97
C LYS A 63 -13.20 -7.28 -17.64
N ILE A 64 -12.00 -7.85 -17.65
CA ILE A 64 -11.29 -8.25 -16.43
C ILE A 64 -10.95 -7.02 -15.60
N ASP A 65 -10.40 -5.97 -16.21
CA ASP A 65 -10.02 -4.73 -15.51
C ASP A 65 -11.24 -4.05 -14.89
N PHE A 66 -12.33 -3.95 -15.66
CA PHE A 66 -13.58 -3.40 -15.15
C PHE A 66 -14.11 -4.22 -13.97
N SER A 67 -14.06 -5.56 -14.05
CA SER A 67 -14.51 -6.45 -12.97
C SER A 67 -13.65 -6.30 -11.71
N ILE A 68 -12.31 -6.23 -11.86
CA ILE A 68 -11.37 -6.04 -10.75
C ILE A 68 -11.56 -4.68 -10.10
N SER A 69 -11.68 -3.62 -10.92
CA SER A 69 -11.89 -2.25 -10.47
C SER A 69 -13.20 -2.12 -9.69
N THR A 70 -14.30 -2.67 -10.23
CA THR A 70 -15.62 -2.64 -9.59
C THR A 70 -15.64 -3.42 -8.28
N THR A 71 -15.08 -4.64 -8.28
CA THR A 71 -15.05 -5.49 -7.08
C THR A 71 -14.20 -4.85 -5.97
N THR A 72 -13.01 -4.36 -6.31
CA THR A 72 -12.13 -3.72 -5.32
C THR A 72 -12.73 -2.42 -4.78
N SER A 73 -13.39 -1.62 -5.62
CA SER A 73 -14.10 -0.40 -5.19
C SER A 73 -15.23 -0.72 -4.20
N ALA A 74 -15.98 -1.80 -4.45
CA ALA A 74 -17.02 -2.27 -3.52
C ALA A 74 -16.42 -2.71 -2.17
N LEU A 75 -15.30 -3.45 -2.18
CA LEU A 75 -14.58 -3.85 -0.97
C LEU A 75 -14.03 -2.65 -0.18
N ILE A 76 -13.46 -1.66 -0.86
CA ILE A 76 -12.98 -0.42 -0.22
C ILE A 76 -14.14 0.34 0.44
N THR A 77 -15.30 0.36 -0.19
CA THR A 77 -16.52 1.00 0.36
C THR A 77 -16.99 0.25 1.62
N LEU A 78 -17.01 -1.07 1.58
CA LEU A 78 -17.40 -1.90 2.72
C LEU A 78 -16.46 -1.69 3.93
N ILE A 79 -15.14 -1.76 3.70
CA ILE A 79 -14.14 -1.53 4.75
C ILE A 79 -14.25 -0.10 5.32
N SER A 80 -14.48 0.90 4.46
CA SER A 80 -14.64 2.28 4.92
C SER A 80 -15.89 2.47 5.78
N SER A 81 -16.98 1.77 5.47
CA SER A 81 -18.18 1.75 6.33
C SER A 81 -17.88 1.12 7.68
N GLU A 82 -17.20 -0.03 7.71
CA GLU A 82 -16.87 -0.73 8.96
C GLU A 82 -15.93 0.10 9.86
N ILE A 83 -14.95 0.78 9.28
CA ILE A 83 -14.10 1.74 10.00
C ILE A 83 -14.95 2.86 10.61
N SER A 84 -15.91 3.40 9.86
CA SER A 84 -16.80 4.47 10.35
C SER A 84 -17.65 3.99 11.53
N ASP A 85 -18.22 2.78 11.44
CA ASP A 85 -19.03 2.19 12.50
C ASP A 85 -18.20 1.93 13.76
N LYS A 86 -16.98 1.40 13.62
CA LYS A 86 -16.07 1.19 14.75
C LYS A 86 -15.62 2.50 15.40
N LYS A 87 -15.39 3.57 14.62
CA LYS A 87 -15.10 4.90 15.16
C LYS A 87 -16.27 5.45 15.98
N ALA A 88 -17.50 5.31 15.48
CA ALA A 88 -18.70 5.71 16.23
C ALA A 88 -18.88 4.89 17.54
N GLN A 89 -18.55 3.59 17.53
CA GLN A 89 -18.53 2.77 18.74
C GLN A 89 -17.47 3.23 19.74
N LEU A 90 -16.26 3.57 19.26
CA LEU A 90 -15.18 4.11 20.08
C LEU A 90 -15.59 5.43 20.75
N ASP A 91 -16.21 6.34 20.00
CA ASP A 91 -16.73 7.61 20.54
C ASP A 91 -17.80 7.36 21.61
N SER A 92 -18.69 6.39 21.38
CA SER A 92 -19.71 5.99 22.35
C SER A 92 -19.11 5.42 23.64
N LEU A 93 -18.07 4.58 23.54
CA LEU A 93 -17.36 4.05 24.71
C LEU A 93 -16.65 5.16 25.49
N ASN A 94 -15.98 6.08 24.79
CA ASN A 94 -15.31 7.21 25.42
C ASN A 94 -16.32 8.08 26.18
N ASN A 95 -17.47 8.39 25.59
CA ASN A 95 -18.55 9.10 26.28
C ASN A 95 -19.04 8.37 27.53
N GLN A 96 -19.19 7.04 27.49
CA GLN A 96 -19.57 6.25 28.66
C GLN A 96 -18.50 6.30 29.76
N ILE A 97 -17.21 6.25 29.39
CA ILE A 97 -16.10 6.41 30.31
C ILE A 97 -16.17 7.79 30.97
N HIS A 98 -16.32 8.86 30.21
CA HIS A 98 -16.45 10.22 30.75
C HIS A 98 -17.62 10.35 31.73
N LEU A 99 -18.80 9.81 31.39
CA LEU A 99 -19.96 9.86 32.28
C LEU A 99 -19.74 9.08 33.59
N LEU A 100 -19.11 7.91 33.53
CA LEU A 100 -18.77 7.13 34.73
C LEU A 100 -17.74 7.86 35.60
N LEU A 101 -16.76 8.50 34.98
CA LEU A 101 -15.73 9.28 35.68
C LEU A 101 -16.32 10.54 36.33
N HIS A 102 -17.21 11.24 35.64
CA HIS A 102 -17.91 12.39 36.19
C HIS A 102 -18.79 11.99 37.39
N ASN A 103 -19.54 10.88 37.28
CA ASN A 103 -20.39 10.41 38.38
C ASN A 103 -19.61 9.88 39.58
N THR A 104 -18.30 9.66 39.43
CA THR A 104 -17.41 9.20 40.50
C THR A 104 -16.54 10.35 41.02
N GLU A 105 -17.15 11.51 41.33
CA GLU A 105 -16.48 12.74 41.83
C GLU A 105 -15.40 12.51 42.93
N GLY A 106 -15.40 11.38 43.63
CA GLY A 106 -14.34 10.96 44.55
C GLY A 106 -13.02 10.50 43.89
N LEU A 107 -13.00 10.10 42.62
CA LEU A 107 -11.79 9.66 41.91
C LEU A 107 -10.93 10.84 41.44
N TYR A 108 -11.55 11.96 41.08
CA TYR A 108 -10.86 13.19 40.69
C TYR A 108 -9.90 13.70 41.77
N ASN A 109 -10.33 13.61 43.04
CA ASN A 109 -9.53 14.04 44.19
C ASN A 109 -8.22 13.24 44.34
N ARG A 110 -8.09 12.07 43.71
CA ARG A 110 -6.86 11.27 43.77
C ARG A 110 -5.72 11.89 42.97
N CYS A 111 -6.01 12.70 41.96
CA CYS A 111 -4.97 13.39 41.19
C CYS A 111 -4.24 14.45 42.04
N SER A 112 -4.97 15.12 42.94
CA SER A 112 -4.42 16.17 43.81
C SER A 112 -3.30 15.69 44.76
N GLY A 113 -3.16 14.37 44.95
CA GLY A 113 -2.08 13.76 45.73
C GLY A 113 -0.73 13.72 45.01
N PHE A 114 -0.72 13.78 43.67
CA PHE A 114 0.50 13.77 42.88
C PHE A 114 1.14 15.17 42.85
N ARG A 115 2.41 15.24 43.26
CA ARG A 115 3.17 16.50 43.40
C ARG A 115 4.15 16.74 42.25
N THR A 116 4.38 15.73 41.41
CA THR A 116 5.27 15.81 40.26
C THR A 116 4.54 15.29 39.03
N CYS A 117 4.92 15.81 37.86
CA CYS A 117 4.37 15.34 36.60
C CYS A 117 4.58 13.84 36.42
N ASP A 118 5.78 13.33 36.73
CA ASP A 118 6.09 11.90 36.62
C ASP A 118 5.17 11.03 37.46
N SER A 119 4.78 11.51 38.65
CA SER A 119 3.82 10.81 39.50
C SER A 119 2.38 10.91 38.97
N CYS A 120 2.03 12.05 38.35
CA CYS A 120 0.71 12.33 37.80
C CYS A 120 0.38 11.44 36.59
N GLN A 121 1.33 11.28 35.68
CA GLN A 121 1.15 10.51 34.44
C GLN A 121 0.93 9.00 34.66
N TYR A 122 1.28 8.46 35.84
CA TYR A 122 0.97 7.05 36.16
C TYR A 122 -0.53 6.79 36.28
N ASN A 123 -1.32 7.83 36.57
CA ASN A 123 -2.77 7.70 36.60
C ASN A 123 -3.35 8.21 35.27
N PRO A 124 -3.94 7.33 34.43
CA PRO A 124 -4.57 7.72 33.17
C PRO A 124 -5.87 8.52 33.34
N LEU A 125 -6.24 8.90 34.55
CA LEU A 125 -7.35 9.80 34.88
C LEU A 125 -6.86 11.16 35.34
N CYS A 126 -5.56 11.43 35.23
CA CYS A 126 -4.97 12.68 35.63
C CYS A 126 -4.20 13.31 34.46
N VAL A 127 -4.21 14.64 34.45
CA VAL A 127 -3.36 15.47 33.62
C VAL A 127 -2.51 16.37 34.51
N TRP A 128 -1.29 16.61 34.06
CA TRP A 128 -0.39 17.52 34.74
C TRP A 128 -0.53 18.92 34.14
N CYS A 129 -0.93 19.89 34.96
CA CYS A 129 -0.97 21.29 34.59
C CYS A 129 0.43 21.91 34.71
N ASP A 130 1.06 22.19 33.56
CA ASP A 130 2.47 22.53 33.51
C ASP A 130 2.79 23.90 34.12
N ILE A 131 1.87 24.86 34.02
CA ILE A 131 2.07 26.21 34.55
C ILE A 131 1.80 26.24 36.04
N GLU A 132 0.68 25.65 36.44
CA GLU A 132 0.17 25.64 37.80
C GLU A 132 0.88 24.62 38.71
N LYS A 133 1.66 23.71 38.10
CA LYS A 133 2.42 22.64 38.77
C LYS A 133 1.54 21.78 39.67
N LEU A 134 0.36 21.42 39.15
CA LEU A 134 -0.63 20.62 39.85
C LEU A 134 -1.12 19.47 38.97
N CYS A 135 -1.44 18.36 39.60
CA CYS A 135 -2.05 17.22 38.95
C CYS A 135 -3.55 17.25 39.22
N VAL A 136 -4.36 17.29 38.17
CA VAL A 136 -5.83 17.34 38.24
C VAL A 136 -6.42 16.18 37.47
N GLY A 137 -7.68 15.88 37.74
CA GLY A 137 -8.40 14.91 36.92
C GLY A 137 -8.59 15.40 35.51
N GLY A 138 -8.32 14.52 34.55
CA GLY A 138 -8.41 14.82 33.13
C GLY A 138 -8.00 13.63 32.29
N ASP A 139 -7.98 13.81 30.99
CA ASP A 139 -7.50 12.82 30.03
C ASP A 139 -6.80 13.48 28.83
N ALA A 140 -6.77 12.78 27.69
CA ALA A 140 -6.11 13.26 26.48
C ALA A 140 -6.70 14.57 25.93
N ASP A 141 -7.98 14.84 26.21
CA ASP A 141 -8.66 16.06 25.75
C ASP A 141 -8.41 17.25 26.71
N GLY A 142 -7.97 16.96 27.94
CA GLY A 142 -7.55 17.95 28.90
C GLY A 142 -8.12 17.74 30.30
N PRO A 143 -7.94 18.74 31.18
CA PRO A 143 -8.47 18.70 32.53
C PRO A 143 -10.00 18.82 32.50
N PHE A 144 -10.70 17.99 33.27
CA PHE A 144 -12.16 17.82 33.15
C PHE A 144 -12.96 19.09 33.46
N HIS A 145 -12.46 20.01 34.27
CA HIS A 145 -13.14 21.26 34.61
C HIS A 145 -12.39 22.50 34.09
N GLY A 146 -11.45 22.32 33.14
CA GLY A 146 -10.70 23.43 32.57
C GLY A 146 -9.77 24.12 33.58
N GLU A 147 -9.24 23.38 34.56
CA GLU A 147 -8.39 23.89 35.62
C GLU A 147 -7.11 24.54 35.10
N CYS A 148 -6.63 24.12 33.93
CA CYS A 148 -5.51 24.73 33.22
C CYS A 148 -5.69 24.62 31.70
N SER A 149 -5.09 25.57 30.97
CA SER A 149 -5.10 25.55 29.50
C SER A 149 -3.87 24.86 28.90
N ASN A 150 -2.80 24.69 29.68
CA ASN A 150 -1.57 24.02 29.28
C ASN A 150 -1.38 22.78 30.15
N PHE A 151 -1.59 21.61 29.55
CA PHE A 151 -1.55 20.34 30.26
C PHE A 151 -0.74 19.29 29.50
N SER A 152 -0.24 18.34 30.27
CA SER A 152 0.53 17.18 29.84
C SER A 152 -0.26 15.91 30.22
N TYR A 153 -0.67 15.11 29.24
CA TYR A 153 -1.36 13.82 29.42
C TYR A 153 -0.42 12.67 29.09
N GLN A 154 -0.23 11.74 30.04
CA GLN A 154 0.67 10.58 29.97
C GLN A 154 2.16 10.83 29.68
N ASN A 155 2.50 12.02 29.19
CA ASN A 155 3.84 12.46 28.89
C ASN A 155 4.05 13.82 29.52
N CYS A 156 5.05 13.93 30.37
CA CYS A 156 5.49 15.19 30.91
C CYS A 156 6.35 15.94 29.90
N TYR A 157 5.86 17.08 29.40
CA TYR A 157 6.71 18.09 28.77
C TYR A 157 7.55 18.75 29.85
N THR A 158 8.57 18.02 30.31
CA THR A 158 9.66 18.66 31.02
C THR A 158 10.39 19.60 30.06
N ASN A 159 11.00 20.68 30.58
CA ASN A 159 11.67 21.75 29.80
C ASN A 159 12.87 21.21 28.99
N GLY A 160 12.62 20.40 27.97
CA GLY A 160 13.61 19.59 27.27
C GLY A 160 14.17 18.45 28.11
N CYS A 161 14.95 17.62 27.45
CA CYS A 161 15.64 16.47 27.99
C CYS A 161 16.54 16.83 29.18
N LYS A 162 17.03 18.07 29.25
CA LYS A 162 17.89 18.59 30.34
C LYS A 162 17.28 18.49 31.75
N SER A 163 15.98 18.33 31.85
CA SER A 163 15.27 18.11 33.11
C SER A 163 15.58 16.75 33.73
N TYR A 164 15.92 15.74 32.92
CA TYR A 164 16.20 14.40 33.38
C TYR A 164 17.63 14.35 33.92
N THR A 165 17.75 14.16 35.23
CA THR A 165 19.06 14.04 35.90
C THR A 165 19.53 12.58 36.00
N ARG A 166 18.81 11.64 35.40
CA ARG A 166 19.10 10.20 35.44
C ARG A 166 18.97 9.59 34.05
N CYS A 167 19.91 8.70 33.70
CA CYS A 167 19.93 8.05 32.38
C CYS A 167 18.61 7.35 32.05
N ARG A 168 18.06 6.55 32.97
CA ARG A 168 16.84 5.78 32.70
C ARG A 168 15.62 6.66 32.42
N SER A 169 15.48 7.77 33.15
CA SER A 169 14.38 8.73 32.93
C SER A 169 14.56 9.48 31.61
N CYS A 170 15.80 9.83 31.28
CA CYS A 170 16.16 10.47 30.02
C CYS A 170 15.79 9.62 28.81
N VAL A 171 16.30 8.38 28.74
CA VAL A 171 16.11 7.49 27.58
C VAL A 171 14.70 6.92 27.49
N GLY A 172 13.88 7.10 28.54
CA GLY A 172 12.45 6.78 28.52
C GLY A 172 11.64 7.72 27.64
N SER A 173 12.13 8.92 27.37
CA SER A 173 11.54 9.84 26.40
C SER A 173 12.13 9.61 25.01
N LEU A 174 11.27 9.40 24.01
CA LEU A 174 11.68 9.12 22.62
C LEU A 174 12.46 10.27 21.96
N GLN A 175 12.33 11.48 22.51
CA GLN A 175 12.98 12.70 21.99
C GLN A 175 14.31 12.99 22.69
N CYS A 176 14.73 12.14 23.64
CA CYS A 176 15.87 12.38 24.50
C CYS A 176 16.94 11.31 24.38
N GLY A 177 18.18 11.72 24.62
CA GLY A 177 19.27 10.79 24.86
C GLY A 177 20.25 11.26 25.93
N TRP A 178 20.93 10.29 26.53
CA TRP A 178 21.83 10.45 27.65
C TRP A 178 23.28 10.43 27.19
N CYS A 179 24.07 11.41 27.60
CA CYS A 179 25.50 11.53 27.32
C CYS A 179 26.33 10.92 28.46
N LEU A 180 27.12 9.87 28.17
CA LEU A 180 27.93 9.17 29.18
C LEU A 180 29.15 9.96 29.67
N ASP A 181 29.71 10.83 28.82
CA ASP A 181 30.89 11.66 29.11
C ASP A 181 30.59 12.87 30.01
N GLY A 182 29.35 13.36 30.00
CA GLY A 182 28.91 14.52 30.79
C GLY A 182 27.87 14.20 31.88
N GLY A 183 27.29 13.00 31.90
CA GLY A 183 26.27 12.61 32.89
C GLY A 183 25.00 13.47 32.79
N GLY A 184 24.54 13.76 31.57
CA GLY A 184 23.41 14.66 31.33
C GLY A 184 22.53 14.20 30.19
N CYS A 185 21.26 14.61 30.24
CA CYS A 185 20.27 14.33 29.22
C CYS A 185 20.15 15.49 28.24
N SER A 186 20.05 15.19 26.95
CA SER A 186 20.01 16.17 25.86
C SER A 186 19.00 15.78 24.78
N ASP A 187 18.46 16.79 24.11
CA ASP A 187 17.49 16.65 23.03
C ASP A 187 18.16 16.19 21.72
N THR A 188 19.49 16.35 21.62
CA THR A 188 20.25 16.06 20.39
C THR A 188 21.60 15.42 20.73
N SER A 189 22.18 14.73 19.75
CA SER A 189 23.54 14.19 19.86
C SER A 189 24.62 15.28 19.85
N ASP A 190 24.29 16.53 19.52
CA ASP A 190 25.28 17.60 19.32
C ASP A 190 26.04 17.98 20.60
N SER A 191 25.53 17.59 21.76
CA SER A 191 26.13 17.87 23.08
C SER A 191 27.14 16.84 23.55
N CYS A 192 27.30 15.70 22.88
CA CYS A 192 28.27 14.66 23.26
C CYS A 192 28.74 13.82 22.07
N ASP A 193 29.76 12.99 22.29
CA ASP A 193 30.20 12.04 21.25
C ASP A 193 29.03 11.08 20.90
N TYR A 194 28.74 10.91 19.60
CA TYR A 194 27.68 10.02 19.12
C TYR A 194 27.83 8.59 19.65
N VAL A 195 29.07 8.13 19.89
CA VAL A 195 29.36 6.80 20.45
C VAL A 195 28.95 6.69 21.93
N LEU A 196 28.83 7.83 22.62
CA LEU A 196 28.49 7.93 24.04
C LEU A 196 27.05 8.41 24.28
N PHE A 197 26.25 8.53 23.22
CA PHE A 197 24.87 8.97 23.26
C PHE A 197 23.91 7.78 23.26
N ILE A 198 23.18 7.60 24.37
CA ILE A 198 22.19 6.54 24.54
C ILE A 198 20.80 7.12 24.28
N HIS A 199 20.05 6.59 23.32
CA HIS A 199 18.64 6.93 23.11
C HIS A 199 17.77 5.67 22.99
N SER A 200 16.45 5.82 23.06
CA SER A 200 15.48 4.72 23.10
C SER A 200 15.57 3.73 21.93
N ASN A 201 16.16 4.16 20.80
CA ASN A 201 16.25 3.37 19.57
C ASN A 201 17.69 2.90 19.26
N SER A 202 18.66 3.18 20.14
CA SER A 202 20.05 2.72 19.96
C SER A 202 20.20 1.25 20.37
N PRO A 203 20.66 0.36 19.45
CA PRO A 203 20.93 -1.02 19.81
C PRO A 203 22.19 -1.13 20.69
N GLY A 204 22.06 -1.80 21.85
CA GLY A 204 23.22 -2.27 22.64
C GLY A 204 23.70 -1.36 23.78
N THR A 205 23.07 -0.21 24.01
CA THR A 205 23.45 0.70 25.10
C THR A 205 22.47 0.60 26.26
N VAL A 206 22.94 0.03 27.38
CA VAL A 206 22.22 0.01 28.67
C VAL A 206 22.74 1.15 29.52
N CYS A 207 21.84 1.93 30.12
CA CYS A 207 22.23 2.94 31.11
C CYS A 207 23.14 2.32 32.17
N PRO A 208 24.26 2.98 32.56
CA PRO A 208 25.08 2.52 33.68
C PRO A 208 24.18 2.26 34.87
N ILE A 209 24.38 1.12 35.52
CA ILE A 209 23.67 0.80 36.76
C ILE A 209 24.23 1.78 37.80
N GLU A 210 23.62 2.96 37.90
CA GLU A 210 23.82 3.83 39.04
C GLU A 210 23.46 3.01 40.27
N ASP A 211 24.38 2.89 41.23
CA ASP A 211 24.16 2.19 42.49
C ASP A 211 22.82 2.64 43.06
N VAL A 212 21.85 1.75 42.94
CA VAL A 212 20.46 2.02 43.25
C VAL A 212 20.37 2.07 44.76
N SER A 213 20.69 3.22 45.36
CA SER A 213 19.95 3.65 46.53
C SER A 213 18.54 3.88 46.01
N TYR A 214 17.76 2.80 46.01
CA TYR A 214 16.32 2.88 45.85
C TYR A 214 15.91 3.96 46.86
N PRO A 215 15.37 5.13 46.43
CA PRO A 215 14.29 5.62 47.23
C PRO A 215 13.36 4.42 47.32
N GLU A 216 12.89 4.08 48.52
CA GLU A 216 11.65 3.34 48.63
C GLU A 216 10.63 4.16 47.83
N ILE A 217 10.61 3.96 46.52
CA ILE A 217 9.46 4.17 45.68
C ILE A 217 8.58 3.09 46.26
N TYR A 218 7.85 3.51 47.29
CA TYR A 218 6.55 3.01 47.60
C TYR A 218 5.82 3.07 46.25
N ILE A 219 6.01 2.02 45.44
CA ILE A 219 5.00 1.55 44.52
C ILE A 219 3.91 1.22 45.51
N ASN A 220 3.13 2.24 45.87
CA ASN A 220 1.90 2.04 46.56
C ASN A 220 1.16 1.16 45.57
N SER A 221 1.13 -0.13 45.86
CA SER A 221 0.26 -1.10 45.23
C SER A 221 -1.08 -0.38 45.11
N ASN A 222 -1.35 0.11 43.90
CA ASN A 222 -2.57 0.72 43.45
C ASN A 222 -3.52 1.16 44.60
N PRO A 223 -3.59 2.44 45.01
CA PRO A 223 -4.50 2.87 46.08
C PRO A 223 -6.00 2.73 45.72
N THR A 224 -6.35 1.97 44.69
CA THR A 224 -7.71 1.80 44.16
C THR A 224 -8.51 0.69 44.83
N SER A 225 -8.11 0.20 46.00
CA SER A 225 -9.14 -0.26 46.93
C SER A 225 -9.78 0.98 47.51
N SER A 226 -10.67 1.62 46.76
CA SER A 226 -11.63 2.48 47.42
C SER A 226 -12.34 1.64 48.48
N ASP A 227 -12.28 2.02 49.74
CA ASP A 227 -13.01 1.32 50.81
C ASP A 227 -14.54 1.40 50.61
N TYR A 228 -14.99 2.19 49.62
CA TYR A 228 -16.38 2.29 49.21
C TYR A 228 -16.70 1.29 48.08
N PRO A 229 -17.58 0.29 48.34
CA PRO A 229 -17.91 -0.76 47.37
C PRO A 229 -18.53 -0.24 46.08
N GLU A 230 -19.24 0.90 46.12
CA GLU A 230 -19.87 1.52 44.94
C GLU A 230 -18.85 2.06 43.93
N THR A 231 -17.75 2.66 44.41
CA THR A 231 -16.69 3.17 43.53
C THR A 231 -15.86 2.05 42.90
N LEU A 232 -15.75 0.89 43.56
CA LEU A 232 -15.01 -0.26 43.03
C LEU A 232 -15.71 -0.85 41.79
N GLU A 233 -17.04 -0.88 41.78
CA GLU A 233 -17.80 -1.33 40.61
C GLU A 233 -17.64 -0.39 39.42
N ALA A 234 -17.70 0.92 39.66
CA ALA A 234 -17.48 1.93 38.62
C ALA A 234 -16.05 1.88 38.06
N GLU A 235 -15.03 1.75 38.92
CA GLU A 235 -13.63 1.59 38.51
C GLU A 235 -13.44 0.34 37.64
N LYS A 236 -14.01 -0.81 38.05
CA LYS A 236 -13.96 -2.05 37.27
C LYS A 236 -14.58 -1.86 35.89
N LYS A 237 -15.73 -1.18 35.82
CA LYS A 237 -16.41 -0.90 34.56
C LYS A 237 -15.62 0.04 33.66
N VAL A 238 -14.97 1.07 34.22
CA VAL A 238 -14.07 1.96 33.47
C VAL A 238 -12.88 1.18 32.90
N MET A 239 -12.28 0.26 33.67
CA MET A 239 -11.19 -0.59 33.17
C MET A 239 -11.64 -1.51 32.04
N GLU A 240 -12.84 -2.09 32.13
CA GLU A 240 -13.43 -2.91 31.07
C GLU A 240 -13.66 -2.10 29.79
N LEU A 241 -14.32 -0.94 29.89
CA LEU A 241 -14.57 -0.05 28.74
C LEU A 241 -13.27 0.43 28.08
N ARG A 242 -12.21 0.69 28.87
CA ARG A 242 -10.88 1.05 28.36
C ARG A 242 -10.19 -0.12 27.65
N SER A 243 -10.34 -1.33 28.16
CA SER A 243 -9.84 -2.53 27.47
C SER A 243 -10.52 -2.68 26.11
N ASP A 244 -11.83 -2.45 26.04
CA ASP A 244 -12.58 -2.55 24.79
C ASP A 244 -12.27 -1.41 23.82
N SER A 245 -12.02 -0.19 24.32
CA SER A 245 -11.58 0.93 23.46
C SER A 245 -10.22 0.65 22.80
N VAL A 246 -9.28 0.06 23.54
CA VAL A 246 -7.97 -0.35 22.99
C VAL A 246 -8.14 -1.39 21.86
N LYS A 247 -9.01 -2.39 22.05
CA LYS A 247 -9.30 -3.38 20.99
C LYS A 247 -9.90 -2.73 19.74
N LEU A 248 -10.86 -1.82 19.91
CA LEU A 248 -11.45 -1.09 18.77
C LEU A 248 -10.42 -0.27 18.00
N VAL A 249 -9.49 0.40 18.70
CA VAL A 249 -8.40 1.15 18.06
C VAL A 249 -7.50 0.22 17.24
N GLN A 250 -7.16 -0.96 17.77
CA GLN A 250 -6.40 -1.97 17.04
C GLN A 250 -7.14 -2.45 15.79
N ASP A 251 -8.42 -2.81 15.92
CA ASP A 251 -9.26 -3.23 14.79
C ASP A 251 -9.34 -2.15 13.70
N ILE A 252 -9.52 -0.88 14.08
CA ILE A 252 -9.56 0.25 13.14
C ILE A 252 -8.23 0.35 12.39
N GLN A 253 -7.09 0.20 13.08
CA GLN A 253 -5.77 0.26 12.46
C GLN A 253 -5.56 -0.89 11.46
N GLU A 254 -5.98 -2.11 11.78
CA GLU A 254 -5.90 -3.26 10.88
C GLU A 254 -6.75 -3.05 9.61
N LEU A 255 -7.96 -2.50 9.76
CA LEU A 255 -8.85 -2.19 8.64
C LEU A 255 -8.30 -1.07 7.75
N GLU A 256 -7.74 0.00 8.33
CA GLU A 256 -7.09 1.08 7.56
C GLU A 256 -5.89 0.54 6.77
N TYR A 257 -5.10 -0.37 7.35
CA TYR A 257 -4.01 -1.04 6.66
C TYR A 257 -4.51 -1.93 5.49
N ALA A 258 -5.56 -2.72 5.73
CA ALA A 258 -6.17 -3.55 4.69
C ALA A 258 -6.71 -2.70 3.51
N LYS A 259 -7.36 -1.58 3.82
CA LYS A 259 -7.83 -0.59 2.84
C LYS A 259 -6.68 -0.01 2.02
N ALA A 260 -5.58 0.40 2.67
CA ALA A 260 -4.42 0.94 1.98
C ALA A 260 -3.80 -0.07 0.99
N ARG A 261 -3.74 -1.36 1.37
CA ARG A 261 -3.27 -2.42 0.46
C ARG A 261 -4.16 -2.60 -0.77
N LEU A 262 -5.49 -2.53 -0.62
CA LEU A 262 -6.41 -2.62 -1.75
C LEU A 262 -6.26 -1.44 -2.71
N ILE A 263 -6.07 -0.22 -2.19
CA ILE A 263 -5.82 0.97 -3.00
C ILE A 263 -4.51 0.83 -3.77
N ALA A 264 -3.43 0.41 -3.11
CA ALA A 264 -2.15 0.19 -3.78
C ALA A 264 -2.24 -0.89 -4.89
N GLY A 265 -3.02 -1.96 -4.65
CA GLY A 265 -3.29 -2.99 -5.66
C GLY A 265 -4.03 -2.45 -6.89
N LEU A 266 -5.01 -1.56 -6.69
CA LEU A 266 -5.70 -0.86 -7.78
C LEU A 266 -4.74 0.02 -8.58
N GLU A 267 -3.90 0.80 -7.91
CA GLU A 267 -2.93 1.67 -8.58
C GLU A 267 -1.93 0.88 -9.42
N GLU A 268 -1.46 -0.26 -8.93
CA GLU A 268 -0.55 -1.13 -9.68
C GLU A 268 -1.25 -1.79 -10.87
N SER A 269 -2.51 -2.23 -10.71
CA SER A 269 -3.30 -2.78 -11.83
C SER A 269 -3.53 -1.76 -12.94
N ASN A 270 -3.71 -0.48 -12.60
CA ASN A 270 -3.84 0.60 -13.57
C ASN A 270 -2.54 0.95 -14.30
N LYS A 271 -1.38 0.66 -13.71
CA LYS A 271 -0.06 0.96 -14.32
C LYS A 271 0.39 -0.07 -15.35
N LYS A 272 -0.27 -1.23 -15.43
CA LYS A 272 0.35 -2.42 -16.04
C LYS A 272 -0.60 -3.25 -16.88
N ILE A 273 -1.05 -2.65 -17.97
CA ILE A 273 -1.33 -3.42 -19.17
C ILE A 273 -0.40 -2.89 -20.24
N PRO A 274 0.87 -3.36 -20.27
CA PRO A 274 1.65 -3.20 -21.48
C PRO A 274 0.77 -3.77 -22.59
N GLY A 275 0.38 -2.92 -23.54
CA GLY A 275 -0.44 -3.34 -24.66
C GLY A 275 0.15 -4.64 -25.18
N ILE A 276 -0.65 -5.70 -25.21
CA ILE A 276 -0.22 -7.00 -25.76
C ILE A 276 0.08 -6.70 -27.21
N ASN A 277 1.32 -6.31 -27.47
CA ASN A 277 1.83 -6.10 -28.79
C ASN A 277 2.09 -7.53 -29.24
N VAL A 278 1.07 -8.11 -29.88
CA VAL A 278 1.25 -9.31 -30.70
C VAL A 278 2.11 -8.82 -31.85
N GLU A 279 3.41 -8.67 -31.59
CA GLU A 279 4.37 -8.34 -32.61
C GLU A 279 4.18 -9.36 -33.72
N ASP A 280 4.04 -8.79 -34.90
CA ASP A 280 3.59 -9.39 -36.14
C ASP A 280 4.56 -10.49 -36.58
N ASN A 281 4.49 -11.65 -35.92
CA ASN A 281 5.31 -12.83 -36.21
C ASN A 281 5.11 -13.33 -37.65
N ASN A 282 4.11 -12.80 -38.37
CA ASN A 282 3.87 -13.06 -39.78
C ASN A 282 4.88 -12.38 -40.71
N LYS A 283 5.58 -11.33 -40.28
CA LYS A 283 6.67 -10.71 -41.09
C LYS A 283 7.77 -11.70 -41.46
N GLY A 284 8.02 -12.71 -40.62
CA GLY A 284 8.98 -13.77 -40.92
C GLY A 284 8.47 -14.79 -41.95
N LEU A 285 7.15 -14.94 -42.09
CA LEU A 285 6.54 -15.90 -43.02
C LEU A 285 6.50 -15.34 -44.45
N GLU A 286 6.12 -14.08 -44.63
CA GLU A 286 6.12 -13.41 -45.94
C GLU A 286 7.50 -13.50 -46.61
N GLY A 287 8.57 -13.25 -45.85
CA GLY A 287 9.94 -13.36 -46.35
C GLY A 287 10.33 -14.79 -46.77
N ARG A 288 9.80 -15.82 -46.11
CA ARG A 288 10.07 -17.22 -46.47
C ARG A 288 9.31 -17.64 -47.72
N VAL A 289 8.05 -17.24 -47.85
CA VAL A 289 7.22 -17.51 -49.03
C VAL A 289 7.81 -16.83 -50.26
N GLY A 290 8.22 -15.56 -50.15
CA GLY A 290 8.87 -14.84 -51.24
C GLY A 290 10.15 -15.50 -51.75
N ARG A 291 10.99 -16.04 -50.85
CA ARG A 291 12.21 -16.78 -51.23
C ARG A 291 11.90 -18.09 -51.94
N LEU A 292 10.95 -18.88 -51.42
CA LEU A 292 10.57 -20.16 -52.04
C LEU A 292 9.95 -19.95 -53.43
N ALA A 293 9.11 -18.93 -53.59
CA ALA A 293 8.55 -18.56 -54.90
C ALA A 293 9.65 -18.14 -55.90
N ALA A 294 10.66 -17.37 -55.46
CA ALA A 294 11.79 -16.99 -56.29
C ALA A 294 12.68 -18.19 -56.67
N GLU A 295 12.89 -19.13 -55.74
CA GLU A 295 13.66 -20.35 -55.94
C GLU A 295 12.96 -21.28 -56.96
N GLU A 296 11.64 -21.41 -56.88
CA GLU A 296 10.84 -22.17 -57.85
C GLU A 296 10.80 -21.52 -59.24
N LEU A 297 10.78 -20.18 -59.32
CA LEU A 297 10.91 -19.44 -60.57
C LEU A 297 12.27 -19.65 -61.24
N SER A 298 13.33 -19.79 -60.44
CA SER A 298 14.69 -20.04 -60.95
C SER A 298 14.86 -21.47 -61.50
N LEU A 299 14.09 -22.44 -60.97
CA LEU A 299 14.10 -23.84 -61.40
C LEU A 299 13.24 -24.10 -62.64
N SER A 300 12.28 -23.23 -62.95
CA SER A 300 11.34 -23.37 -64.07
C SER A 300 11.77 -22.66 -65.35
N LEU A 301 12.87 -21.91 -65.32
CA LEU A 301 13.47 -21.36 -66.54
C LEU A 301 13.95 -22.51 -67.44
N PRO A 302 13.52 -22.56 -68.71
CA PRO A 302 13.90 -23.62 -69.62
C PRO A 302 15.43 -23.64 -69.75
N ILE A 303 15.99 -24.84 -69.68
CA ILE A 303 17.41 -25.14 -70.00
C ILE A 303 17.57 -24.95 -71.51
N GLU A 304 17.44 -23.73 -71.99
CA GLU A 304 17.84 -23.34 -73.33
C GLU A 304 19.17 -22.60 -73.24
N ARG A 305 20.16 -23.15 -73.95
CA ARG A 305 21.50 -22.61 -74.22
C ARG A 305 22.59 -22.84 -73.16
N LYS A 306 23.06 -24.09 -73.10
CA LYS A 306 24.50 -24.38 -73.12
C LYS A 306 24.84 -25.32 -74.27
N LYS A 307 24.63 -24.84 -75.50
CA LYS A 307 25.26 -25.35 -76.73
C LYS A 307 25.66 -24.10 -77.50
N ASN A 308 26.92 -23.69 -77.36
CA ASN A 308 27.69 -22.82 -78.26
C ASN A 308 28.86 -22.22 -77.45
N GLU A 309 29.86 -23.04 -77.15
CA GLU A 309 31.23 -22.60 -76.84
C GLU A 309 32.16 -23.84 -76.89
N GLU A 310 32.09 -24.60 -78.00
CA GLU A 310 33.22 -25.45 -78.42
C GLU A 310 34.16 -24.56 -79.24
N GLY A 311 35.12 -23.94 -78.56
CA GLY A 311 36.30 -23.35 -79.18
C GLY A 311 37.42 -24.39 -79.27
N ILE A 312 37.76 -24.80 -80.50
CA ILE A 312 38.97 -25.54 -80.88
C ILE A 312 39.69 -24.67 -81.94
N PRO A 313 40.98 -24.86 -82.23
CA PRO A 313 42.19 -24.44 -81.49
C PRO A 313 42.98 -23.38 -82.28
N GLU A 314 43.80 -22.55 -81.62
CA GLU A 314 44.79 -21.73 -82.31
C GLU A 314 46.18 -22.37 -82.17
N LEU A 315 46.72 -22.77 -83.33
CA LEU A 315 47.99 -23.43 -83.56
C LEU A 315 48.90 -22.36 -84.21
N GLU A 316 49.79 -21.73 -83.44
CA GLU A 316 50.94 -20.95 -83.93
C GLU A 316 52.11 -21.22 -82.95
N ASN A 317 53.11 -22.02 -83.32
CA ASN A 317 54.32 -21.73 -84.10
C ASN A 317 55.44 -20.95 -83.34
N LEU A 318 56.62 -21.61 -83.28
CA LEU A 318 58.00 -21.07 -83.16
C LEU A 318 58.35 -20.41 -81.80
N GLU A 319 59.43 -20.72 -81.08
CA GLU A 319 60.79 -21.24 -81.39
C GLU A 319 61.30 -22.23 -80.33
#